data_AF-H1S8U2-F1
#
_entry.id   AF-H1S8U2-F1
#
_cell.length_a   1.000
_cell.length_b   1.000
_cell.length_c   1.000
_cell.angle_alpha   90.00
_cell.angle_beta   90.00
_cell.angle_gamma   90.00
#
_symmetry.space_group_name_H-M   'P 1'
#
loop_
_entity.id
_entity.type
_entity.pdbx_description
1 polymer ?
#
loop_
_entity_poly.entity_id
_entity_poly.type
_entity_poly.pdbx_seq_one_letter_code
_entity_poly.pdbx_strand_id
1 'polypeptide(L)'
;MSDHQSKAPLNNVIRNGQLEADIWRAFVPHENAPVSATQALPPDENGWLVTLGTWRAARDALRLRRHPVAVYLGPDADPEGLLEAGAATIDATGIAHLAIDFPVYTDGRGYSLAQMLRTQYGWDGELRAVGDVMIDTVHYMARCGFDAFAVKPSHDPQAALAALGTFTVHYQRTYPAAAAAPAISATSHPAVR
;
A
#
# COMPACT_ATOMS: atom_id res chain seq x y z
N MET A 1 -17.49 40.18 -3.64
CA MET A 1 -16.04 40.11 -3.94
C MET A 1 -15.59 38.76 -3.41
N SER A 2 -15.42 37.80 -4.32
CA SER A 2 -15.21 36.39 -3.96
C SER A 2 -13.80 36.22 -3.41
N ASP A 3 -13.71 35.77 -2.15
CA ASP A 3 -12.48 35.31 -1.53
C ASP A 3 -11.91 34.12 -2.31
N HIS A 4 -10.95 34.38 -3.20
CA HIS A 4 -10.01 33.38 -3.69
C HIS A 4 -9.02 33.09 -2.56
N GLN A 5 -9.43 32.25 -1.62
CA GLN A 5 -8.51 31.64 -0.69
C GLN A 5 -7.66 30.64 -1.50
N SER A 6 -6.42 31.04 -1.81
CA SER A 6 -5.40 30.19 -2.41
C SER A 6 -5.12 29.01 -1.48
N LYS A 7 -5.92 27.95 -1.61
CA LYS A 7 -5.72 26.67 -0.93
C LYS A 7 -4.42 26.09 -1.51
N ALA A 8 -3.40 25.91 -0.67
CA ALA A 8 -2.20 25.15 -1.04
C ALA A 8 -2.63 23.86 -1.76
N PRO A 9 -1.93 23.40 -2.81
CA PRO A 9 -2.31 22.19 -3.51
C PRO A 9 -2.31 21.06 -2.49
N LEU A 10 -3.50 20.68 -2.03
CA LEU A 10 -3.67 19.52 -1.20
C LEU A 10 -3.30 18.36 -2.11
N ASN A 11 -2.28 17.58 -1.73
CA ASN A 11 -2.18 16.24 -2.25
C ASN A 11 -3.52 15.57 -1.92
N ASN A 12 -4.16 14.94 -2.90
CA ASN A 12 -5.43 14.26 -2.69
C ASN A 12 -5.21 12.77 -2.92
N VAL A 13 -5.95 11.96 -2.19
CA VAL A 13 -5.98 10.53 -2.37
C VAL A 13 -7.41 10.11 -2.68
N ILE A 14 -7.57 9.23 -3.66
CA ILE A 14 -8.85 8.56 -3.89
C ILE A 14 -8.78 7.23 -3.17
N ARG A 15 -9.57 7.07 -2.11
CA ARG A 15 -9.63 5.87 -1.27
C ARG A 15 -11.04 5.29 -1.37
N ASN A 16 -11.16 4.01 -1.77
CA ASN A 16 -12.45 3.33 -1.88
C ASN A 16 -13.52 4.12 -2.67
N GLY A 17 -13.10 4.85 -3.72
CA GLY A 17 -13.99 5.68 -4.53
C GLY A 17 -14.47 6.96 -3.83
N GLN A 18 -13.78 7.45 -2.81
CA GLN A 18 -14.00 8.73 -2.15
C GLN A 18 -12.73 9.58 -2.23
N LEU A 19 -12.90 10.88 -2.45
CA LEU A 19 -11.78 11.82 -2.46
C LEU A 19 -11.50 12.30 -1.03
N GLU A 20 -10.27 12.08 -0.58
CA GLU A 20 -9.79 12.50 0.74
C GLU A 20 -8.54 13.38 0.61
N ALA A 21 -8.32 14.25 1.59
CA ALA A 21 -7.08 15.00 1.68
C ALA A 21 -5.94 14.06 2.07
N ASP A 22 -4.84 14.10 1.31
CA ASP A 22 -3.64 13.34 1.64
C ASP A 22 -2.82 14.11 2.68
N ILE A 23 -2.86 13.59 3.92
CA ILE A 23 -2.16 14.17 5.07
C ILE A 23 -0.77 13.57 5.28
N TRP A 24 -0.34 12.63 4.44
CA TRP A 24 0.89 11.88 4.65
C TRP A 24 2.12 12.64 4.13
N ARG A 25 3.12 12.77 5.00
CA ARG A 25 4.37 13.50 4.75
C ARG A 25 5.54 12.52 4.78
N ALA A 26 6.35 12.53 3.73
CA ALA A 26 7.55 11.71 3.66
C ALA A 26 8.55 12.16 4.75
N PHE A 27 8.98 11.21 5.57
CA PHE A 27 10.08 11.38 6.49
C PHE A 27 11.39 11.04 5.78
N VAL A 28 12.17 12.07 5.47
CA VAL A 28 13.53 11.93 4.93
C VAL A 28 14.50 12.12 6.10
N PRO A 29 15.15 11.05 6.59
CA PRO A 29 16.17 11.22 7.62
C PRO A 29 17.29 12.11 7.06
N HIS A 30 17.67 13.16 7.79
CA HIS A 30 18.74 14.06 7.35
C HIS A 30 20.06 13.28 7.19
N GLU A 31 20.57 13.20 5.96
CA GLU A 31 21.80 12.47 5.59
C GLU A 31 23.06 13.01 6.31
N ASN A 32 22.99 14.23 6.87
CA ASN A 32 24.10 14.92 7.55
C ASN A 32 23.96 15.01 9.09
N ALA A 33 23.08 14.23 9.72
CA ALA A 33 23.04 14.15 11.18
C ALA A 33 24.28 13.38 11.70
N PRO A 34 25.02 13.89 12.69
CA PRO A 34 26.20 13.20 13.21
C PRO A 34 25.85 11.80 13.69
N VAL A 35 26.70 10.82 13.33
CA VAL A 35 26.58 9.38 13.56
C VAL A 35 26.55 8.92 15.04
N SER A 36 26.31 9.83 15.99
CA SER A 36 26.13 9.49 17.40
C SER A 36 24.64 9.35 17.75
N ALA A 37 24.21 8.09 17.74
CA ALA A 37 23.10 7.51 18.49
C ALA A 37 21.68 8.08 18.27
N THR A 38 20.84 7.21 17.71
CA THR A 38 19.39 7.31 17.41
C THR A 38 19.11 7.80 16.00
N GLN A 39 18.85 6.85 15.10
CA GLN A 39 18.21 7.15 13.81
C GLN A 39 16.95 7.98 14.08
N ALA A 40 16.94 9.24 13.63
CA ALA A 40 15.83 10.14 13.90
C ALA A 40 14.53 9.50 13.43
N LEU A 41 13.52 9.47 14.29
CA LEU A 41 12.15 9.09 13.94
C LEU A 41 11.30 10.35 13.84
N PRO A 42 10.27 10.36 12.99
CA PRO A 42 9.32 11.47 12.97
C PRO A 42 8.64 11.62 14.34
N PRO A 43 8.18 12.82 14.74
CA PRO A 43 7.38 13.04 15.96
C PRO A 43 6.13 12.15 16.00
N ASP A 44 5.67 11.71 17.18
CA ASP A 44 4.45 10.89 17.36
C ASP A 44 3.17 11.70 17.07
N GLU A 45 2.93 11.91 15.78
CA GLU A 45 1.81 12.62 15.18
C GLU A 45 1.28 11.84 13.98
N ASN A 46 0.05 12.18 13.55
CA ASN A 46 -0.53 11.61 12.34
C ASN A 46 0.23 12.04 11.07
N GLY A 47 0.11 11.20 10.03
CA GLY A 47 0.51 11.58 8.67
C GLY A 47 2.01 11.49 8.42
N TRP A 48 2.69 10.50 9.00
CA TRP A 48 4.11 10.23 8.71
C TRP A 48 4.30 8.99 7.86
N LEU A 49 4.98 9.16 6.73
CA LEU A 49 5.38 8.10 5.82
C LEU A 49 6.88 7.86 5.98
N VAL A 50 7.28 6.65 6.37
CA VAL A 50 8.69 6.27 6.59
C VAL A 50 9.15 5.26 5.54
N THR A 51 10.43 5.23 5.23
CA THR A 51 10.97 4.20 4.31
C THR A 51 10.91 2.81 4.94
N LEU A 52 10.90 1.75 4.12
CA LEU A 52 11.03 0.37 4.61
C LEU A 52 12.27 0.17 5.51
N GLY A 53 13.39 0.81 5.18
CA GLY A 53 14.61 0.76 5.99
C GLY A 53 14.40 1.36 7.39
N THR A 54 13.73 2.52 7.47
CA THR A 54 13.38 3.16 8.74
C THR A 54 12.40 2.32 9.55
N TRP A 55 11.37 1.73 8.90
CA TRP A 55 10.43 0.82 9.55
C TRP A 55 11.16 -0.38 10.16
N ARG A 56 12.07 -1.03 9.41
CA ARG A 56 12.85 -2.18 9.90
C ARG A 56 13.76 -1.82 11.07
N ALA A 57 14.44 -0.68 10.99
CA ALA A 57 15.40 -0.26 12.01
C ALA A 57 14.74 0.13 13.34
N ALA A 58 13.49 0.59 13.32
CA ALA A 58 12.81 1.15 14.49
C ALA A 58 11.40 0.57 14.72
N ARG A 59 11.14 -0.64 14.24
CA ARG A 59 9.81 -1.27 14.22
C ARG A 59 9.15 -1.27 15.60
N ASP A 60 9.87 -1.73 16.61
CA ASP A 60 9.35 -1.85 17.98
C ASP A 60 8.96 -0.49 18.54
N ALA A 61 9.79 0.54 18.32
CA ALA A 61 9.48 1.90 18.73
C ALA A 61 8.28 2.47 17.99
N LEU A 62 8.15 2.20 16.68
CA LEU A 62 7.04 2.69 15.87
C LEU A 62 5.71 2.02 16.23
N ARG A 63 5.73 0.76 16.68
CA ARG A 63 4.55 0.02 17.14
C ARG A 63 3.97 0.50 18.46
N LEU A 64 4.81 1.08 19.32
CA LEU A 64 4.39 1.61 20.62
C LEU A 64 3.77 3.01 20.53
N ARG A 65 3.75 3.61 19.34
CA ARG A 65 3.24 4.96 19.11
C ARG A 65 1.73 5.04 19.19
N ARG A 66 1.23 6.22 19.54
CA ARG A 66 -0.22 6.48 19.46
C ARG A 66 -0.68 6.62 18.01
N HIS A 67 0.20 7.13 17.15
CA HIS A 67 -0.12 7.37 15.75
C HIS A 67 0.68 6.42 14.85
N PRO A 68 0.01 5.48 14.16
CA PRO A 68 0.66 4.55 13.25
C PRO A 68 1.23 5.29 12.03
N VAL A 69 2.29 4.74 11.46
CA VAL A 69 2.98 5.32 10.31
C VAL A 69 2.62 4.59 9.03
N ALA A 70 2.72 5.27 7.90
CA ALA A 70 2.72 4.61 6.60
C ALA A 70 4.13 4.13 6.26
N VAL A 71 4.24 3.00 5.56
CA VAL A 71 5.53 2.48 5.10
C VAL A 71 5.65 2.63 3.58
N TYR A 72 6.67 3.35 3.15
CA TYR A 72 7.01 3.55 1.74
C TYR A 72 7.84 2.38 1.21
N LEU A 73 7.34 1.80 0.12
CA LEU A 73 7.94 0.71 -0.63
C LEU A 73 8.34 1.25 -2.01
N GLY A 74 9.64 1.34 -2.26
CA GLY A 74 10.16 1.63 -3.60
C GLY A 74 9.88 0.48 -4.58
N PRO A 75 10.15 0.70 -5.88
CA PRO A 75 9.86 -0.30 -6.92
C PRO A 75 10.68 -1.59 -6.78
N ASP A 76 11.83 -1.53 -6.11
CA ASP A 76 12.72 -2.67 -5.83
C ASP A 76 12.68 -3.08 -4.34
N ALA A 77 11.62 -2.68 -3.63
CA ALA A 77 11.46 -3.04 -2.22
C ALA A 77 11.26 -4.55 -2.07
N ASP A 78 12.02 -5.13 -1.15
CA ASP A 78 11.85 -6.51 -0.73
C ASP A 78 10.77 -6.61 0.37
N PRO A 79 9.61 -7.23 0.11
CA PRO A 79 8.52 -7.36 1.07
C PRO A 79 8.90 -8.19 2.31
N GLU A 80 9.93 -9.04 2.25
CA GLU A 80 10.45 -9.72 3.44
C GLU A 80 10.93 -8.73 4.50
N GLY A 81 11.32 -7.52 4.09
CA GLY A 81 11.64 -6.43 5.00
C GLY A 81 10.49 -6.01 5.93
N LEU A 82 9.24 -6.37 5.62
CA LEU A 82 8.09 -6.12 6.50
C LEU A 82 7.91 -7.21 7.55
N LEU A 83 8.46 -8.40 7.32
CA LEU A 83 8.31 -9.55 8.19
C LEU A 83 9.20 -9.46 9.43
N GLU A 84 8.76 -10.11 10.50
CA GLU A 84 9.58 -10.44 11.66
C GLU A 84 10.36 -11.73 11.44
N ALA A 85 11.45 -11.90 12.20
CA ALA A 85 12.26 -13.09 12.11
C ALA A 85 11.41 -14.35 12.40
N GLY A 86 11.28 -15.22 11.39
CA GLY A 86 10.50 -16.45 11.49
C GLY A 86 8.99 -16.29 11.27
N ALA A 87 8.50 -15.08 10.99
CA ALA A 87 7.10 -14.86 10.64
C ALA A 87 6.86 -15.12 9.14
N ALA A 88 5.70 -15.71 8.81
CA ALA A 88 5.27 -15.91 7.42
C ALA A 88 4.35 -14.79 6.92
N THR A 89 3.76 -14.00 7.83
CA THR A 89 2.78 -12.95 7.51
C THR A 89 3.18 -11.63 8.15
N ILE A 90 2.70 -10.53 7.57
CA ILE A 90 2.93 -9.17 8.09
C ILE A 90 2.04 -8.94 9.31
N ASP A 91 2.62 -8.47 10.40
CA ASP A 91 1.87 -7.91 11.51
C ASP A 91 1.61 -6.42 11.26
N ALA A 92 0.33 -6.06 11.16
CA ALA A 92 -0.14 -4.71 10.87
C ALA A 92 0.00 -3.73 12.04
N THR A 93 0.36 -4.18 13.23
CA THR A 93 0.54 -3.32 14.40
C THR A 93 1.51 -2.18 14.06
N GLY A 94 1.09 -0.93 14.31
CA GLY A 94 1.88 0.28 14.05
C GLY A 94 1.93 0.74 12.58
N ILE A 95 1.32 -0.01 11.65
CA ILE A 95 1.26 0.33 10.22
C ILE A 95 -0.13 0.88 9.90
N ALA A 96 -0.19 2.10 9.38
CA ALA A 96 -1.43 2.71 8.92
C ALA A 96 -1.80 2.26 7.51
N HIS A 97 -0.82 2.20 6.60
CA HIS A 97 -0.93 1.68 5.25
C HIS A 97 0.46 1.44 4.64
N LEU A 98 0.50 0.70 3.52
CA LEU A 98 1.71 0.58 2.71
C LEU A 98 1.57 1.43 1.44
N ALA A 99 2.53 2.30 1.18
CA ALA A 99 2.59 3.13 -0.02
C ALA A 99 3.60 2.56 -1.00
N ILE A 100 3.15 2.10 -2.16
CA ILE A 100 3.98 1.53 -3.22
C ILE A 100 4.21 2.59 -4.28
N ASP A 101 5.48 2.86 -4.55
CA ASP A 101 5.91 3.85 -5.54
C ASP A 101 5.89 3.30 -6.97
N PHE A 102 5.32 4.11 -7.86
CA PHE A 102 5.36 3.92 -9.30
C PHE A 102 6.20 5.06 -9.87
N PRO A 103 7.52 4.90 -10.04
CA PRO A 103 8.38 5.97 -10.56
C PRO A 103 8.00 6.36 -11.99
N VAL A 104 7.55 5.38 -12.78
CA VAL A 104 7.02 5.55 -14.14
C VAL A 104 5.79 4.66 -14.26
N TYR A 105 4.72 5.14 -14.89
CA TYR A 105 3.45 4.42 -15.03
C TYR A 105 3.54 3.04 -15.71
N THR A 106 4.60 2.80 -16.49
CA THR A 106 4.88 1.51 -17.16
C THR A 106 5.60 0.49 -16.28
N ASP A 107 5.95 0.84 -15.05
CA ASP A 107 6.66 -0.08 -14.16
C ASP A 107 5.71 -1.16 -13.61
N GLY A 108 5.93 -2.41 -14.04
CA GLY A 108 5.16 -3.56 -13.62
C GLY A 108 5.42 -4.02 -12.18
N ARG A 109 6.54 -3.62 -11.56
CA ARG A 109 6.99 -4.20 -10.28
C ARG A 109 6.05 -3.91 -9.12
N GLY A 110 5.44 -2.72 -9.09
CA GLY A 110 4.45 -2.35 -8.07
C GLY A 110 3.21 -3.25 -8.07
N TYR A 111 2.80 -3.78 -9.23
CA TYR A 111 1.66 -4.72 -9.33
C TYR A 111 1.99 -6.08 -8.73
N SER A 112 3.15 -6.63 -9.09
CA SER A 112 3.64 -7.90 -8.54
C SER A 112 3.83 -7.80 -7.02
N LEU A 113 4.39 -6.68 -6.55
CA LEU A 113 4.57 -6.42 -5.12
C LEU A 113 3.22 -6.39 -4.39
N ALA A 114 2.22 -5.67 -4.91
CA ALA A 114 0.88 -5.64 -4.32
C ALA A 114 0.25 -7.04 -4.24
N GLN A 115 0.35 -7.83 -5.30
CA GLN A 115 -0.17 -9.20 -5.31
C GLN A 115 0.54 -10.09 -4.29
N MET A 116 1.87 -10.00 -4.15
CA MET A 116 2.64 -10.73 -3.15
C MET A 116 2.22 -10.33 -1.72
N LEU A 117 2.07 -9.03 -1.46
CA LEU A 117 1.63 -8.52 -0.16
C LEU A 117 0.26 -9.08 0.22
N ARG A 118 -0.70 -9.13 -0.71
CA ARG A 118 -2.04 -9.69 -0.47
C ARG A 118 -2.05 -11.21 -0.31
N THR A 119 -1.35 -11.93 -1.18
CA THR A 119 -1.52 -13.39 -1.31
C THR A 119 -0.51 -14.22 -0.52
N GLN A 120 0.73 -13.76 -0.40
CA GLN A 120 1.82 -14.51 0.24
C GLN A 120 2.07 -14.01 1.67
N TYR A 121 2.09 -12.69 1.86
CA TYR A 121 2.43 -12.08 3.15
C TYR A 121 1.21 -11.67 4.00
N GLY A 122 0.00 -11.87 3.47
CA GLY A 122 -1.24 -11.73 4.24
C GLY A 122 -1.60 -10.30 4.65
N TRP A 123 -1.11 -9.28 3.93
CA TRP A 123 -1.47 -7.89 4.20
C TRP A 123 -2.93 -7.62 3.83
N ASP A 124 -3.76 -7.28 4.82
CA ASP A 124 -5.17 -6.95 4.66
C ASP A 124 -5.47 -5.44 4.80
N GLY A 125 -4.52 -4.65 5.31
CA GLY A 125 -4.63 -3.21 5.42
C GLY A 125 -4.59 -2.47 4.07
N GLU A 126 -4.60 -1.14 4.12
CA GLU A 126 -4.60 -0.31 2.91
C GLU A 126 -3.30 -0.47 2.11
N LEU A 127 -3.45 -0.72 0.80
CA LEU A 127 -2.38 -0.54 -0.19
C LEU A 127 -2.65 0.75 -0.99
N ARG A 128 -1.68 1.66 -0.95
CA ARG A 128 -1.74 2.94 -1.65
C ARG A 128 -0.74 2.99 -2.80
N ALA A 129 -1.19 3.31 -4.00
CA ALA A 129 -0.32 3.65 -5.11
C ALA A 129 0.10 5.13 -5.02
N VAL A 130 1.40 5.40 -5.07
CA VAL A 130 1.98 6.76 -5.09
C VAL A 130 2.91 6.93 -6.28
N GLY A 131 3.21 8.19 -6.66
CA GLY A 131 4.07 8.50 -7.79
C GLY A 131 3.31 8.74 -9.10
N ASP A 132 3.73 8.08 -10.18
CA ASP A 132 3.18 8.16 -11.53
C ASP A 132 1.97 7.24 -11.74
N VAL A 133 0.92 7.49 -10.97
CA VAL A 133 -0.36 6.77 -11.07
C VAL A 133 -1.22 7.40 -12.17
N MET A 134 -1.50 6.62 -13.22
CA MET A 134 -2.35 7.03 -14.33
C MET A 134 -3.78 6.51 -14.16
N ILE A 135 -4.76 7.34 -14.47
CA ILE A 135 -6.18 7.01 -14.22
C ILE A 135 -6.64 5.74 -14.93
N ASP A 136 -6.11 5.51 -16.13
CA ASP A 136 -6.42 4.34 -16.96
C ASP A 136 -5.92 3.04 -16.35
N THR A 137 -4.85 3.09 -15.54
CA THR A 137 -4.25 1.90 -14.90
C THR A 137 -4.86 1.58 -13.54
N VAL A 138 -5.61 2.51 -12.94
CA VAL A 138 -6.20 2.32 -11.60
C VAL A 138 -7.11 1.09 -11.53
N HIS A 139 -7.86 0.76 -12.60
CA HIS A 139 -8.69 -0.45 -12.64
C HIS A 139 -7.88 -1.73 -12.51
N TYR A 140 -6.72 -1.75 -13.16
CA TYR A 140 -5.80 -2.88 -13.08
C TYR A 140 -5.11 -2.92 -11.71
N MET A 141 -4.70 -1.76 -11.17
CA MET A 141 -4.15 -1.67 -9.81
C MET A 141 -5.15 -2.16 -8.75
N ALA A 142 -6.42 -1.76 -8.82
CA ALA A 142 -7.45 -2.23 -7.90
C ALA A 142 -7.61 -3.76 -7.92
N ARG A 143 -7.50 -4.39 -9.11
CA ARG A 143 -7.52 -5.86 -9.24
C ARG A 143 -6.29 -6.54 -8.62
N CYS A 144 -5.14 -5.87 -8.63
CA CYS A 144 -3.93 -6.35 -7.94
C CYS A 144 -3.99 -6.15 -6.42
N GLY A 145 -5.00 -5.42 -5.91
CA GLY A 145 -5.26 -5.26 -4.49
C GLY A 145 -4.98 -3.86 -3.92
N PHE A 146 -4.84 -2.82 -4.75
CA PHE A 146 -4.75 -1.44 -4.29
C PHE A 146 -6.11 -0.86 -3.88
N ASP A 147 -6.16 -0.16 -2.75
CA ASP A 147 -7.39 0.48 -2.22
C ASP A 147 -7.37 2.00 -2.34
N ALA A 148 -6.18 2.59 -2.42
CA ALA A 148 -5.96 4.03 -2.41
C ALA A 148 -5.00 4.48 -3.52
N PHE A 149 -5.29 5.63 -4.13
CA PHE A 149 -4.53 6.18 -5.26
C PHE A 149 -4.21 7.65 -5.00
N ALA A 150 -2.93 7.98 -4.87
CA ALA A 150 -2.50 9.37 -4.74
C ALA A 150 -2.67 10.09 -6.09
N VAL A 151 -3.42 11.18 -6.08
CA VAL A 151 -3.64 12.04 -7.25
C VAL A 151 -2.51 13.04 -7.33
N LYS A 152 -1.85 13.09 -8.50
CA LYS A 152 -0.82 14.10 -8.76
C LYS A 152 -1.40 15.51 -8.61
N PRO A 153 -0.64 16.46 -8.01
CA PRO A 153 -1.08 17.85 -7.88
C PRO A 153 -1.43 18.53 -9.21
N SER A 154 -0.91 18.02 -10.33
CA SER A 154 -1.19 18.52 -11.68
C SER A 154 -2.53 18.07 -12.26
N HIS A 155 -3.22 17.12 -11.65
CA HIS A 155 -4.49 16.58 -12.12
C HIS A 155 -5.65 17.09 -11.28
N ASP A 156 -6.81 17.30 -11.91
CA ASP A 156 -8.05 17.59 -11.19
C ASP A 156 -8.51 16.33 -10.43
N PRO A 157 -8.58 16.37 -9.09
CA PRO A 157 -8.97 15.21 -8.30
C PRO A 157 -10.43 14.80 -8.50
N GLN A 158 -11.33 15.74 -8.83
CA GLN A 158 -12.73 15.44 -9.12
C GLN A 158 -12.87 14.75 -10.48
N ALA A 159 -12.14 15.22 -11.49
CA ALA A 159 -12.07 14.55 -12.78
C ALA A 159 -11.49 13.14 -12.66
N ALA A 160 -10.44 12.95 -11.84
CA ALA A 160 -9.89 11.63 -11.55
C ALA A 160 -10.94 10.72 -10.88
N LEU A 161 -11.65 11.22 -9.85
CA LEU A 161 -12.71 10.44 -9.21
C LEU A 161 -13.83 10.05 -10.18
N ALA A 162 -14.29 10.99 -11.02
CA ALA A 162 -15.33 10.73 -12.01
C ALA A 162 -14.90 9.70 -13.07
N ALA A 163 -13.65 9.80 -13.52
CA ALA A 163 -13.06 8.83 -14.44
C ALA A 163 -13.09 7.42 -13.82
N LEU A 164 -12.68 7.25 -12.55
CA LEU A 164 -12.79 5.96 -11.85
C LEU A 164 -14.23 5.45 -11.78
N GLY A 165 -15.18 6.32 -11.44
CA GLY A 165 -16.60 5.98 -11.39
C GLY A 165 -17.14 5.41 -12.71
N THR A 166 -16.66 5.92 -13.85
CA THR A 166 -17.10 5.49 -15.19
C THR A 166 -16.79 4.01 -15.46
N PHE A 167 -15.70 3.50 -14.90
CA PHE A 167 -15.27 2.12 -15.03
C PHE A 167 -15.77 1.22 -13.87
N THR A 168 -16.42 1.80 -12.85
CA THR A 168 -16.90 1.11 -11.63
C THR A 168 -18.19 0.31 -11.84
N VAL A 169 -18.80 0.36 -13.04
CA VAL A 169 -20.03 -0.41 -13.38
C VAL A 169 -19.84 -1.94 -13.31
N HIS A 170 -18.61 -2.43 -13.11
CA HIS A 170 -18.30 -3.86 -12.98
C HIS A 170 -17.64 -4.26 -11.66
N TYR A 171 -17.95 -3.60 -10.54
CA TYR A 171 -17.53 -4.07 -9.20
C TYR A 171 -18.32 -5.32 -8.77
N GLN A 172 -18.12 -6.42 -9.49
CA GLN A 172 -18.41 -7.74 -8.99
C GLN A 172 -17.15 -8.19 -8.26
N ARG A 173 -17.24 -8.29 -6.92
CA ARG A 173 -16.22 -8.93 -6.08
C ARG A 173 -15.85 -10.27 -6.71
N THR A 174 -14.64 -10.39 -7.25
CA THR A 174 -14.16 -11.66 -7.79
C THR A 174 -13.54 -12.48 -6.65
N TYR A 175 -14.28 -13.55 -6.36
CA TYR A 175 -14.03 -14.82 -5.65
C TYR A 175 -12.88 -14.95 -4.62
N PRO A 176 -13.17 -15.53 -3.43
CA PRO A 176 -12.12 -16.12 -2.61
C PRO A 176 -11.43 -17.25 -3.39
N ALA A 177 -10.12 -17.37 -3.17
CA ALA A 177 -9.29 -18.43 -3.72
C ALA A 177 -9.95 -19.80 -3.52
N ALA A 178 -9.87 -20.65 -4.55
CA ALA A 178 -10.48 -21.97 -4.55
C ALA A 178 -10.13 -22.74 -3.26
N ALA A 179 -11.16 -23.08 -2.48
CA ALA A 179 -11.03 -24.03 -1.40
C ALA A 179 -10.53 -25.35 -2.00
N ALA A 180 -9.47 -25.90 -1.40
CA ALA A 180 -8.85 -27.14 -1.80
C ALA A 180 -9.89 -28.25 -2.04
N ALA A 181 -9.81 -28.89 -3.20
CA ALA A 181 -10.60 -30.08 -3.50
C ALA A 181 -10.30 -31.18 -2.46
N PRO A 182 -11.31 -31.89 -1.93
CA PRO A 182 -11.07 -33.00 -1.02
C PRO A 182 -10.32 -34.11 -1.76
N ALA A 183 -9.31 -34.68 -1.10
CA ALA A 183 -8.52 -35.78 -1.62
C ALA A 183 -9.43 -37.01 -1.86
N ILE A 184 -9.46 -37.48 -3.11
CA ILE A 184 -10.03 -38.77 -3.46
C ILE A 184 -9.16 -39.89 -2.85
N SER A 185 -9.63 -40.54 -1.80
CA SER A 185 -9.00 -41.75 -1.27
C SER A 185 -9.14 -42.88 -2.29
N ALA A 186 -8.00 -43.34 -2.82
CA ALA A 186 -7.92 -44.56 -3.60
C ALA A 186 -8.19 -45.77 -2.71
N THR A 187 -9.37 -46.39 -2.82
CA THR A 187 -9.60 -47.74 -2.30
C THR A 187 -9.17 -48.76 -3.35
N SER A 188 -8.08 -49.44 -3.03
CA SER A 188 -7.58 -50.63 -3.70
C SER A 188 -8.64 -51.73 -3.81
N HIS A 189 -8.87 -52.24 -5.02
CA HIS A 189 -9.59 -53.49 -5.25
C HIS A 189 -8.58 -54.64 -5.37
N PRO A 190 -8.75 -55.76 -4.63
CA PRO A 190 -7.85 -56.88 -4.76
C PRO A 190 -8.14 -57.68 -6.03
N ALA A 191 -7.07 -58.18 -6.66
CA ALA A 191 -7.12 -59.13 -7.75
C ALA A 191 -7.67 -60.49 -7.27
N VAL A 192 -8.66 -61.03 -7.98
CA VAL A 192 -9.03 -62.45 -7.89
C VAL A 192 -9.13 -63.02 -9.31
N ARG A 193 -8.04 -63.73 -9.63
CA ARG A 193 -7.89 -65.02 -10.31
C ARG A 193 -8.88 -65.45 -11.39
#